data_AF-A0A514CIQ9-F1
#
_entry.id   AF-A0A514CIQ9-F1
#
_cell.length_a   1.000
_cell.length_b   1.000
_cell.length_c   1.000
_cell.angle_alpha   90.00
_cell.angle_beta   90.00
_cell.angle_gamma   90.00
#
_symmetry.space_group_name_H-M   'P 1'
#
loop_
_entity.id
_entity.type
_entity.pdbx_description
1 polymer ?
#
loop_
_entity_poly.entity_id
_entity_poly.type
_entity_poly.pdbx_seq_one_letter_code
_entity_poly.pdbx_strand_id
1 'polypeptide(L)'
;MKKLLFILPILSITLFVVSCSSMKGAPNYKVGMEESDFLKVHPDAVISNLEGEQKTYRVVRDERFYLLATFEDERLVKLEEKELPPYWNKKTAPDASEDQKQ
;
A
#
# COMPACT_ATOMS: atom_id res chain seq x y z
N MET A 1 34.44 9.74 -40.71
CA MET A 1 33.16 9.68 -39.94
C MET A 1 32.72 8.23 -39.70
N LYS A 2 33.52 7.43 -38.97
CA LYS A 2 33.25 5.99 -38.72
C LYS A 2 33.19 5.62 -37.24
N LYS A 3 33.67 6.51 -36.36
CA LYS A 3 33.68 6.32 -34.90
C LYS A 3 32.30 6.55 -34.25
N LEU A 4 31.41 7.30 -34.91
CA LEU A 4 30.06 7.59 -34.40
C LEU A 4 29.11 6.38 -34.46
N LEU A 5 29.33 5.46 -35.41
CA LEU A 5 28.46 4.29 -35.62
C LEU A 5 28.62 3.21 -34.55
N PHE A 6 29.73 3.21 -33.81
CA PHE A 6 29.97 2.27 -32.72
C PHE A 6 29.46 2.76 -31.36
N ILE A 7 29.24 4.07 -31.20
CA ILE A 7 28.78 4.67 -29.93
C ILE A 7 27.26 4.56 -29.79
N LEU A 8 26.53 4.63 -30.91
CA LEU A 8 25.07 4.54 -30.95
C LEU A 8 24.48 3.23 -30.36
N PRO A 9 25.00 2.03 -30.68
CA PRO A 9 24.47 0.80 -30.08
C PRO A 9 24.81 0.65 -28.60
N ILE A 10 25.97 1.18 -28.16
CA ILE A 10 26.41 1.12 -26.75
C ILE A 10 25.50 2.01 -25.88
N LEU A 11 25.13 3.20 -26.37
CA LEU A 11 24.22 4.10 -25.67
C LEU A 11 22.78 3.55 -25.59
N SER A 12 22.35 2.79 -26.61
CA SER A 12 21.03 2.14 -26.62
C SER A 12 20.91 1.02 -25.58
N ILE A 13 21.98 0.25 -25.36
CA ILE A 13 21.99 -0.85 -24.38
C ILE A 13 21.93 -0.32 -22.94
N THR A 14 22.56 0.83 -22.65
CA THR A 14 22.55 1.41 -21.30
C THR A 14 21.18 1.94 -20.86
N LEU A 15 20.27 2.25 -21.79
CA LEU A 15 18.94 2.76 -21.45
C LEU A 15 17.95 1.65 -21.04
N PHE A 16 18.19 0.39 -21.41
CA PHE A 16 17.28 -0.72 -21.09
C PHE A 16 17.44 -1.27 -19.66
N VAL A 17 18.59 -1.08 -19.02
CA VAL A 17 18.86 -1.61 -17.67
C VAL A 17 18.30 -0.76 -16.53
N VAL A 18 17.74 0.42 -16.81
CA VAL A 18 17.24 1.35 -15.77
C VAL A 18 15.76 1.13 -15.43
N SER A 19 15.02 0.33 -16.22
CA SER A 19 13.56 0.20 -16.08
C SER A 19 13.07 -0.80 -15.03
N CYS A 20 13.94 -1.37 -14.18
CA CYS A 20 13.54 -2.37 -13.17
C CYS A 20 13.64 -1.88 -11.71
N SER A 21 13.80 -0.59 -11.45
CA SER A 21 13.97 -0.07 -10.08
C SER A 21 12.72 0.56 -9.46
N SER A 22 11.56 0.51 -10.13
CA SER A 22 10.32 1.10 -9.60
C SER A 22 9.40 0.06 -8.95
N MET A 23 9.96 -0.89 -8.21
CA MET A 23 9.17 -1.67 -7.24
C MET A 23 9.27 -0.93 -5.91
N LYS A 24 8.44 0.12 -5.74
CA LYS A 24 8.17 0.72 -4.43
C LYS A 24 7.90 -0.44 -3.48
N GLY A 25 8.84 -0.67 -2.54
CA GLY A 25 8.94 -1.91 -1.78
C GLY A 25 7.58 -2.29 -1.22
N ALA A 26 6.99 -3.35 -1.78
CA ALA A 26 5.81 -3.93 -1.18
C ALA A 26 6.23 -4.32 0.25
N PRO A 27 5.54 -3.84 1.29
CA PRO A 27 5.84 -4.25 2.66
C PRO A 27 5.84 -5.78 2.71
N ASN A 28 6.98 -6.34 3.15
CA ASN A 28 7.18 -7.78 3.24
C ASN A 28 6.46 -8.29 4.51
N TYR A 29 5.14 -8.34 4.45
CA TYR A 29 4.35 -8.95 5.50
C TYR A 29 4.64 -10.45 5.55
N LYS A 30 4.82 -10.97 6.75
CA LYS A 30 5.08 -12.40 6.98
C LYS A 30 4.13 -12.91 8.03
N VAL A 31 3.53 -14.07 7.79
CA VAL A 31 2.78 -14.79 8.82
C VAL A 31 3.70 -14.98 10.05
N GLY A 32 3.19 -14.67 11.23
CA GLY A 32 3.93 -14.64 12.49
C GLY A 32 4.54 -13.28 12.87
N MET A 33 4.47 -12.27 11.99
CA MET A 33 4.87 -10.88 12.30
C MET A 33 4.12 -10.35 13.52
N GLU A 34 4.80 -9.60 14.38
CA GLU A 34 4.17 -9.01 15.56
C GLU A 34 3.19 -7.90 15.17
N GLU A 35 2.07 -7.82 15.88
CA GLU A 35 1.05 -6.77 15.75
C GLU A 35 1.68 -5.38 15.89
N SER A 36 2.59 -5.22 16.85
CA SER A 36 3.25 -3.94 17.10
C SER A 36 4.12 -3.48 15.92
N ASP A 37 4.80 -4.40 15.23
CA ASP A 37 5.61 -4.09 14.05
C ASP A 37 4.75 -3.71 12.86
N PHE A 38 3.61 -4.36 12.68
CA PHE A 38 2.64 -3.99 11.64
C PHE A 38 2.09 -2.57 11.88
N LEU A 39 1.68 -2.26 13.11
CA LEU A 39 1.09 -0.96 13.47
C LEU A 39 2.10 0.21 13.42
N LYS A 40 3.40 -0.06 13.63
CA LYS A 40 4.45 0.95 13.39
C LYS A 40 4.52 1.38 11.92
N VAL A 41 4.30 0.45 11.00
CA VAL A 41 4.31 0.72 9.56
C VAL A 41 2.99 1.36 9.11
N HIS A 42 1.87 0.98 9.73
CA HIS A 42 0.52 1.45 9.40
C HIS A 42 -0.16 2.11 10.60
N PRO A 43 0.27 3.33 10.99
CA PRO A 43 -0.30 4.03 12.14
C PRO A 43 -1.77 4.44 11.94
N ASP A 44 -2.25 4.44 10.69
CA ASP A 44 -3.62 4.75 10.29
C ASP A 44 -4.52 3.50 10.19
N ALA A 45 -4.00 2.33 10.58
CA ALA A 45 -4.77 1.08 10.59
C ALA A 45 -6.00 1.18 11.48
N VAL A 46 -7.17 0.83 10.94
CA VAL A 46 -8.45 0.86 11.67
C VAL A 46 -8.90 -0.56 11.99
N ILE A 47 -9.35 -0.80 13.22
CA ILE A 47 -9.92 -2.11 13.60
C ILE A 47 -11.21 -2.33 12.82
N SER A 48 -11.26 -3.42 12.05
CA SER A 48 -12.41 -3.84 11.24
C SER A 48 -13.21 -4.98 11.86
N ASN A 49 -12.56 -5.83 12.65
CA ASN A 49 -13.19 -6.87 13.45
C ASN A 49 -12.37 -7.10 14.74
N LEU A 50 -13.06 -7.44 15.82
CA LEU A 50 -12.51 -7.79 17.12
C LEU A 50 -13.36 -8.92 17.71
N GLU A 51 -12.84 -10.15 17.68
CA GLU A 51 -13.55 -11.35 18.13
C GLU A 51 -12.63 -12.20 19.00
N GLY A 52 -12.87 -12.18 20.32
CA GLY A 52 -12.02 -12.87 21.29
C GLY A 52 -10.58 -12.38 21.22
N GLU A 53 -9.66 -13.30 20.93
CA GLU A 53 -8.22 -13.04 20.77
C GLU A 53 -7.84 -12.62 19.34
N GLN A 54 -8.78 -12.71 18.38
CA GLN A 54 -8.55 -12.28 17.02
C GLN A 54 -8.89 -10.80 16.79
N LYS A 55 -7.95 -10.09 16.18
CA LYS A 55 -8.10 -8.69 15.75
C LYS A 55 -7.84 -8.59 14.25
N THR A 56 -8.75 -7.97 13.50
CA THR A 56 -8.49 -7.67 12.08
C THR A 56 -8.38 -6.17 11.86
N TYR A 57 -7.22 -5.72 11.42
CA TYR A 57 -6.96 -4.34 11.02
C TYR A 57 -7.21 -4.14 9.53
N ARG A 58 -7.79 -3.01 9.17
CA ARG A 58 -7.94 -2.54 7.80
C ARG A 58 -7.01 -1.37 7.53
N VAL A 59 -6.27 -1.45 6.44
CA VAL A 59 -5.37 -0.38 5.96
C VAL A 59 -5.70 -0.07 4.51
N VAL A 60 -5.87 1.20 4.18
CA VAL A 60 -6.07 1.63 2.78
C VAL A 60 -4.70 1.70 2.11
N ARG A 61 -4.48 0.91 1.05
CA ARG A 61 -3.19 0.85 0.36
C ARG A 61 -3.10 1.90 -0.75
N ASP A 62 -4.18 2.03 -1.52
CA ASP A 62 -4.32 2.99 -2.61
C ASP A 62 -5.81 3.30 -2.87
N GLU A 63 -6.13 3.94 -3.99
CA GLU A 63 -7.50 4.31 -4.37
C GLU A 63 -8.40 3.11 -4.73
N ARG A 64 -7.82 1.91 -4.89
CA ARG A 64 -8.51 0.73 -5.39
C ARG A 64 -8.46 -0.46 -4.44
N PHE A 65 -7.53 -0.51 -3.51
CA PHE A 65 -7.28 -1.67 -2.67
C PHE A 65 -7.10 -1.30 -1.20
N TYR A 66 -7.57 -2.20 -0.34
CA TYR A 66 -7.28 -2.19 1.09
C TYR A 66 -6.79 -3.56 1.54
N LEU A 67 -6.00 -3.56 2.60
CA LEU A 67 -5.50 -4.73 3.26
C LEU A 67 -6.34 -5.03 4.49
N LEU A 68 -6.59 -6.31 4.75
CA LEU A 68 -7.08 -6.84 6.02
C LEU A 68 -6.00 -7.72 6.63
N ALA A 69 -5.46 -7.29 7.77
CA ALA A 69 -4.44 -8.00 8.52
C ALA A 69 -5.06 -8.56 9.80
N THR A 70 -5.21 -9.88 9.89
CA THR A 70 -5.75 -10.57 11.05
C THR A 70 -4.62 -11.08 11.94
N PHE A 71 -4.71 -10.75 13.22
CA PHE A 71 -3.80 -11.13 14.27
C PHE A 71 -4.52 -12.03 15.27
N GLU A 72 -3.80 -13.00 15.80
CA GLU A 72 -4.18 -13.88 16.91
C GLU A 72 -2.94 -14.01 17.79
N ASP A 73 -3.10 -13.90 19.11
CA ASP A 73 -1.97 -13.84 20.06
C ASP A 73 -0.87 -12.85 19.65
N GLU A 74 -1.27 -11.66 19.20
CA GLU A 74 -0.39 -10.58 18.73
C GLU A 74 0.47 -10.95 17.50
N ARG A 75 0.14 -12.04 16.80
CA ARG A 75 0.86 -12.51 15.60
C ARG A 75 -0.03 -12.50 14.38
N LEU A 76 0.51 -12.02 13.26
CA LEU A 76 -0.18 -12.01 11.98
C LEU A 76 -0.47 -13.45 11.53
N VAL A 77 -1.73 -13.84 11.52
CA VAL A 77 -2.16 -15.17 11.07
C VAL A 77 -2.72 -15.14 9.65
N LYS A 78 -3.23 -13.99 9.20
CA LYS A 78 -3.83 -13.85 7.87
C LYS A 78 -3.64 -12.45 7.32
N LEU A 79 -3.37 -12.38 6.01
CA LEU A 79 -3.36 -11.13 5.27
C LEU A 79 -4.19 -11.30 3.99
N GLU A 80 -5.16 -10.42 3.78
CA GLU A 80 -6.00 -10.38 2.58
C GLU A 80 -5.89 -9.01 1.92
N GLU A 81 -5.83 -8.97 0.59
CA GLU A 81 -6.01 -7.75 -0.19
C GLU A 81 -7.38 -7.79 -0.85
N LYS A 82 -8.13 -6.70 -0.74
CA LYS A 82 -9.49 -6.59 -1.28
C LYS A 82 -9.63 -5.28 -2.03
N GLU A 83 -10.45 -5.31 -3.08
CA GLU A 83 -10.82 -4.11 -3.80
C GLU A 83 -11.73 -3.23 -2.95
N LEU A 84 -11.43 -1.93 -2.92
CA LEU A 84 -12.29 -0.93 -2.32
C LEU A 84 -13.62 -0.87 -3.07
N PRO A 85 -14.75 -0.88 -2.35
CA PRO A 85 -16.04 -0.71 -2.97
C PRO A 85 -16.12 0.63 -3.73
N PRO A 86 -16.89 0.73 -4.83
CA PRO A 86 -17.00 1.96 -5.62
C PRO A 86 -17.43 3.20 -4.82
N TYR A 87 -18.19 3.00 -3.73
CA TYR A 87 -18.66 4.07 -2.85
C TYR A 87 -17.60 4.59 -1.87
N TRP A 88 -16.42 3.97 -1.81
CA TRP A 88 -15.31 4.41 -0.94
C TRP A 88 -14.59 5.65 -1.48
N ASN A 89 -14.78 5.97 -2.77
CA ASN A 89 -14.37 7.23 -3.39
C ASN A 89 -15.19 8.40 -2.85
N LYS A 90 -15.04 8.71 -1.56
CA LYS A 90 -15.71 9.81 -0.88
C LYS A 90 -15.04 11.13 -1.26
N LYS A 91 -15.45 11.70 -2.39
CA LYS A 91 -15.72 13.15 -2.48
C LYS A 91 -16.95 13.50 -1.63
N THR A 92 -16.95 13.07 -0.38
CA THR A 92 -18.08 13.20 0.56
C THR A 92 -17.55 13.38 1.98
N ALA A 93 -16.48 14.16 2.12
CA ALA A 93 -16.40 15.05 3.26
C ALA A 93 -17.24 16.28 2.87
N PRO A 94 -18.22 16.71 3.69
CA PRO A 94 -18.68 18.10 3.57
C PRO A 94 -17.45 18.96 3.78
N ASP A 95 -17.16 19.81 2.80
CA ASP A 95 -16.11 20.80 2.94
C ASP A 95 -16.47 21.65 4.17
N ALA A 96 -15.58 21.76 5.15
CA ALA A 96 -15.82 22.48 6.40
C ALA A 96 -15.94 24.01 6.18
N SER A 97 -16.15 24.44 4.94
CA SER A 97 -16.26 25.81 4.47
C SER A 97 -17.71 26.27 4.26
N GLU A 98 -18.73 25.40 4.36
CA GLU A 98 -20.14 25.80 4.19
C GLU A 98 -20.87 26.27 5.48
N ASP A 99 -20.24 26.19 6.66
CA ASP A 99 -20.84 26.64 7.93
C ASP A 99 -20.69 28.16 8.20
N GLN A 100 -20.25 28.96 7.22
CA GLN A 100 -20.21 30.44 7.34
C GLN A 100 -21.13 31.16 6.35
N LYS A 101 -22.37 30.69 6.20
CA LYS A 101 -23.41 31.50 5.55
C LYS A 101 -24.80 31.22 6.13
N GLN A 102 -25.02 31.67 7.35
CA GLN A 102 -26.35 32.04 7.85
C GLN A 102 -26.33 33.49 8.33
#